data_AF-A0A7C6XXH9-F1
#
_entry.id   AF-A0A7C6XXH9-F1
#
_cell.length_a   1.000
_cell.length_b   1.000
_cell.length_c   1.000
_cell.angle_alpha   90.00
_cell.angle_beta   90.00
_cell.angle_gamma   90.00
#
_symmetry.space_group_name_H-M   'P 1'
#
loop_
_entity.id
_entity.type
_entity.pdbx_description
1 polymer ?
#
loop_
_entity_poly.entity_id
_entity_poly.type
_entity_poly.pdbx_seq_one_letter_code
_entity_poly.pdbx_strand_id
1 'polypeptide(L)'
;MDDIRYCHHISVADYNHLRESVGWAAIEESQVCAGLTNSSYLIADVIVLPEYQGRGIGKEMMARIMKHIRSGLKEGQKVMVSLMAAKDKEPFYEWFDFVRRPNETMGCGMVQWIYGEPQAETRG
;
A
#
# COMPACT_ATOMS: atom_id res chain seq x y z
N MET A 1 -1.85 7.02 27.19
CA MET A 1 -1.88 6.45 25.83
C MET A 1 -2.36 7.57 24.95
N ASP A 2 -1.51 8.03 24.03
CA ASP A 2 -1.90 9.05 23.07
C ASP A 2 -2.94 8.47 22.11
N ASP A 3 -3.98 9.26 21.86
CA ASP A 3 -5.12 8.89 21.02
C ASP A 3 -4.72 9.03 19.54
N ILE A 4 -4.55 7.90 18.84
CA ILE A 4 -4.17 7.91 17.42
C ILE A 4 -5.40 8.30 16.60
N ARG A 5 -5.46 9.57 16.19
CA ARG A 5 -6.44 10.04 15.23
C ARG A 5 -5.98 9.71 13.82
N TYR A 6 -6.79 8.92 13.11
CA TYR A 6 -6.54 8.60 11.70
C TYR A 6 -6.93 9.80 10.83
N CYS A 7 -5.93 10.59 10.42
CA CYS A 7 -6.10 11.70 9.48
C CYS A 7 -5.62 11.28 8.09
N HIS A 8 -6.23 11.79 7.02
CA HIS A 8 -5.76 11.58 5.63
C HIS A 8 -4.45 12.31 5.30
N HIS A 9 -3.80 12.89 6.30
CA HIS A 9 -2.54 13.62 6.19
C HIS A 9 -1.72 13.35 7.45
N ILE A 10 -0.45 13.00 7.25
CA ILE A 10 0.56 12.92 8.31
C ILE A 10 1.47 14.13 8.14
N SER A 11 1.67 14.91 9.20
CA SER A 11 2.60 16.04 9.17
C SER A 11 4.05 15.55 9.30
N VAL A 12 5.01 16.42 9.00
CA VAL A 12 6.45 16.15 9.23
C VAL A 12 6.71 15.82 10.71
N ALA A 13 6.06 16.57 11.61
CA ALA A 13 6.16 16.36 13.05
C ALA A 13 5.61 14.98 13.45
N ASP A 14 4.43 14.61 12.95
CA ASP A 14 3.84 13.30 13.23
C ASP A 14 4.73 12.15 12.72
N TYR A 15 5.31 12.29 11.52
CA TYR A 15 6.21 11.28 10.96
C TYR A 15 7.49 11.11 11.78
N ASN A 16 8.13 12.19 12.20
CA ASN A 16 9.31 12.10 13.06
C ASN A 16 8.97 11.55 14.45
N HIS A 17 7.80 11.91 15.01
CA HIS A 17 7.32 11.33 16.26
C HIS A 17 7.12 9.80 16.15
N LEU A 18 6.55 9.30 15.04
CA LEU A 18 6.43 7.86 14.80
C LEU A 18 7.80 7.15 14.71
N ARG A 19 8.80 7.77 14.07
CA ARG A 19 10.16 7.21 14.00
C ARG A 19 10.77 7.04 15.38
N GLU A 20 10.67 8.07 16.23
CA GLU A 20 11.18 8.03 17.59
C GLU A 20 10.48 6.96 18.44
N SER A 21 9.17 6.77 18.25
CA SER A 21 8.38 5.77 18.99
C SER A 21 8.87 4.33 18.78
N VAL A 22 9.55 4.06 17.66
CA VAL A 22 10.15 2.74 17.34
C VAL A 22 11.68 2.74 17.44
N GLY A 23 12.27 3.78 18.05
CA GLY A 23 13.72 3.88 18.27
C GLY A 23 14.53 4.34 17.05
N TRP A 24 13.89 4.91 16.03
CA TRP A 24 14.58 5.51 14.88
C TRP A 24 14.80 7.01 15.11
N ALA A 25 15.99 7.51 14.74
CA ALA A 25 16.28 8.94 14.84
C ALA A 25 15.38 9.77 13.92
N ALA A 26 14.97 10.96 14.39
CA ALA A 26 14.36 11.99 13.56
C ALA A 26 15.28 12.34 12.37
N ILE A 27 14.68 12.67 11.23
CA ILE A 27 15.40 13.09 10.04
C ILE A 27 14.97 14.48 9.62
N GLU A 28 15.77 15.09 8.75
CA GLU A 28 15.59 16.46 8.30
C GLU A 28 14.25 16.65 7.57
N GLU A 29 13.61 17.81 7.76
CA GLU A 29 12.24 18.07 7.30
C GLU A 29 12.07 17.95 5.79
N SER A 30 13.05 18.41 4.98
CA SER A 30 12.99 18.26 3.52
C SER A 30 13.01 16.77 3.11
N GLN A 31 13.75 15.93 3.82
CA GLN A 31 13.75 14.48 3.61
C GLN A 31 12.42 13.84 4.01
N VAL A 32 11.82 14.27 5.12
CA VAL A 32 10.47 13.82 5.53
C VAL A 32 9.42 14.28 4.52
N CYS A 33 9.40 15.56 4.18
CA CYS A 33 8.51 16.13 3.17
C CYS A 33 8.61 15.39 1.84
N ALA A 34 9.82 15.08 1.36
CA ALA A 34 10.02 14.31 0.15
C ALA A 34 9.47 12.87 0.28
N GLY A 35 9.68 12.22 1.42
CA GLY A 35 9.14 10.88 1.70
C GLY A 35 7.61 10.84 1.79
N LEU A 36 7.02 11.82 2.48
CA LEU A 36 5.56 11.96 2.63
C LEU A 36 4.89 12.37 1.31
N THR A 37 5.52 13.25 0.54
CA THR A 37 5.01 13.70 -0.77
C THR A 37 5.10 12.58 -1.82
N ASN A 38 6.12 11.71 -1.74
CA ASN A 38 6.30 10.57 -2.64
C ASN A 38 5.90 9.24 -1.97
N SER A 39 4.90 9.26 -1.09
CA SER A 39 4.38 8.08 -0.40
C SER A 39 4.02 6.99 -1.41
N SER A 40 4.37 5.74 -1.08
CA SER A 40 4.03 4.57 -1.92
C SER A 40 2.53 4.29 -1.87
N TYR A 41 1.95 3.89 -3.01
CA TYR A 41 0.57 3.44 -3.08
C TYR A 41 0.51 1.92 -2.90
N LEU A 42 -0.47 1.44 -2.15
CA LEU A 42 -0.84 0.02 -2.06
C LEU A 42 -2.22 -0.16 -2.69
N ILE A 43 -2.32 -1.05 -3.68
CA ILE A 43 -3.59 -1.50 -4.22
C ILE A 43 -3.91 -2.85 -3.59
N ALA A 44 -5.06 -2.93 -2.92
CA ALA A 44 -5.56 -4.14 -2.27
C ALA A 44 -6.99 -4.43 -2.73
N ASP A 45 -7.41 -5.69 -2.61
CA ASP A 45 -8.80 -6.15 -2.75
C ASP A 45 -9.54 -5.68 -4.01
N VAL A 46 -8.87 -5.78 -5.17
CA VAL A 46 -9.52 -5.56 -6.48
C VAL A 46 -10.41 -6.75 -6.82
N ILE A 47 -11.70 -6.63 -6.52
CA ILE A 47 -12.69 -7.70 -6.69
C ILE A 47 -13.80 -7.26 -7.65
N VAL A 48 -14.13 -8.12 -8.61
CA VAL A 48 -15.32 -8.04 -9.44
C VAL A 48 -16.14 -9.29 -9.19
N LEU A 49 -17.42 -9.16 -8.84
CA LEU A 49 -18.28 -10.32 -8.56
C LEU A 49 -18.32 -11.26 -9.79
N PRO A 50 -18.37 -12.60 -9.58
CA PRO A 50 -18.27 -13.58 -10.65
C PRO A 50 -19.17 -13.32 -11.87
N GLU A 51 -20.42 -12.94 -11.65
CA GLU A 51 -21.43 -12.65 -12.67
C GLU A 51 -21.10 -11.44 -13.57
N TYR A 52 -20.17 -10.58 -13.14
CA TYR A 52 -19.71 -9.39 -13.86
C TYR A 52 -18.28 -9.53 -14.41
N GLN A 53 -17.60 -10.66 -14.18
CA GLN A 53 -16.26 -10.90 -14.73
C GLN A 53 -16.28 -11.09 -16.25
N GLY A 54 -15.12 -10.94 -16.90
CA GLY A 54 -14.98 -11.07 -18.37
C GLY A 54 -15.51 -9.88 -19.18
N ARG A 55 -16.10 -8.87 -18.53
CA ARG A 55 -16.70 -7.69 -19.19
C ARG A 55 -15.79 -6.45 -19.22
N GLY A 56 -14.50 -6.60 -18.88
CA GLY A 56 -13.54 -5.49 -18.82
C GLY A 56 -13.66 -4.56 -17.59
N ILE A 57 -14.57 -4.84 -16.65
CA ILE A 57 -14.79 -3.98 -15.47
C ILE A 57 -13.53 -3.82 -14.61
N GLY A 58 -12.84 -4.92 -14.28
CA GLY A 58 -11.60 -4.86 -13.51
C GLY A 58 -10.51 -4.06 -14.21
N LYS A 59 -10.45 -4.13 -15.54
CA LYS A 59 -9.50 -3.36 -16.36
C LYS A 59 -9.82 -1.86 -16.28
N GLU A 60 -11.09 -1.49 -16.36
CA GLU A 60 -11.52 -0.09 -16.22
C GLU A 60 -11.27 0.45 -14.81
N MET A 61 -11.51 -0.36 -13.76
CA MET A 61 -11.19 0.01 -12.38
C MET A 61 -9.69 0.35 -12.23
N MET A 62 -8.82 -0.56 -12.67
CA MET A 62 -7.37 -0.35 -12.62
C MET A 62 -6.92 0.82 -13.48
N ALA A 63 -7.49 1.00 -14.68
CA ALA A 63 -7.19 2.15 -15.53
C ALA A 63 -7.49 3.48 -14.83
N ARG A 64 -8.63 3.58 -14.14
CA ARG A 64 -8.98 4.77 -13.34
C ARG A 64 -8.05 5.00 -12.17
N ILE A 65 -7.69 3.95 -11.43
CA ILE A 65 -6.74 4.02 -10.31
C ILE A 65 -5.39 4.53 -10.81
N MET A 66 -4.85 3.92 -11.87
CA MET A 66 -3.56 4.32 -12.44
C MET A 66 -3.60 5.74 -13.01
N LYS A 67 -4.72 6.14 -13.63
CA LYS A 67 -4.92 7.52 -14.08
C LYS A 67 -4.88 8.50 -12.91
N HIS A 68 -5.56 8.18 -11.80
CA HIS A 68 -5.56 9.01 -10.60
C HIS A 68 -4.14 9.18 -10.02
N ILE A 69 -3.41 8.08 -9.83
CA ILE A 69 -2.02 8.11 -9.33
C ILE A 69 -1.15 8.98 -10.24
N ARG A 70 -1.20 8.75 -11.56
CA ARG A 70 -0.41 9.51 -12.53
C ARG A 70 -0.76 11.00 -12.55
N SER A 71 -2.03 11.36 -12.34
CA SER A 71 -2.45 12.77 -12.33
C SER A 71 -1.92 13.57 -11.14
N GLY A 72 -1.49 12.90 -10.07
CA GLY A 72 -0.85 13.54 -8.92
C GLY A 72 0.67 13.72 -9.05
N LEU A 73 1.31 13.11 -10.06
CA LEU A 73 2.76 13.20 -10.24
C LEU A 73 3.16 14.48 -10.97
N LYS A 74 4.15 15.19 -10.43
CA LYS A 74 4.85 16.29 -11.10
C LYS A 74 6.01 15.75 -11.94
N GLU A 75 6.53 16.58 -12.84
CA GLU A 75 7.69 16.24 -13.65
C GLU A 75 8.88 15.80 -12.78
N GLY A 76 9.54 14.71 -13.18
CA GLY A 76 10.67 14.11 -12.45
C GLY A 76 10.28 13.29 -11.21
N GLN A 77 9.02 13.33 -10.75
CA GLN A 77 8.57 12.50 -9.64
C GLN A 77 8.33 11.05 -10.08
N LYS A 78 8.68 10.13 -9.20
CA LYS A 78 8.34 8.71 -9.31
C LYS A 78 7.71 8.26 -8.01
N VAL A 79 6.75 7.35 -8.12
CA VAL A 79 6.12 6.72 -6.97
C VAL A 79 6.12 5.21 -7.17
N MET A 80 6.29 4.47 -6.08
CA MET A 80 6.10 3.03 -6.08
C MET A 80 4.62 2.71 -5.89
N VAL A 81 4.07 1.88 -6.75
CA VAL A 81 2.74 1.29 -6.58
C VAL A 81 2.93 -0.20 -6.38
N SER A 82 2.48 -0.73 -5.24
CA SER A 82 2.62 -2.14 -4.89
C SER A 82 1.25 -2.81 -4.78
N LEU A 83 1.20 -4.11 -5.07
CA LEU A 83 0.05 -4.98 -4.85
C LEU A 83 0.51 -6.41 -4.60
N MET A 84 -0.36 -7.20 -3.99
CA MET A 84 -0.23 -8.65 -3.93
C MET A 84 -1.26 -9.27 -4.87
N ALA A 85 -0.79 -9.85 -5.98
CA ALA A 85 -1.68 -10.55 -6.90
C ALA A 85 -2.17 -11.85 -6.26
N ALA A 86 -3.45 -12.16 -6.45
CA ALA A 86 -3.92 -13.53 -6.25
C ALA A 86 -3.21 -14.46 -7.23
N LYS A 87 -3.02 -15.72 -6.82
CA LYS A 87 -2.34 -16.73 -7.64
C LYS A 87 -2.93 -16.78 -9.06
N ASP A 88 -2.05 -16.81 -10.06
CA ASP A 88 -2.36 -16.88 -11.49
C ASP A 88 -3.09 -15.64 -12.05
N LYS A 89 -3.16 -14.54 -11.29
CA LYS A 89 -3.71 -13.24 -11.73
C LYS A 89 -2.64 -12.21 -12.07
N GLU A 90 -1.36 -12.56 -11.99
CA GLU A 90 -0.24 -11.72 -12.38
C GLU A 90 -0.38 -11.20 -13.83
N PRO A 91 -0.79 -12.01 -14.83
CA PRO A 91 -0.97 -11.53 -16.20
C PRO A 91 -1.96 -10.36 -16.35
N PHE A 92 -2.95 -10.28 -15.45
CA PHE A 92 -3.89 -9.17 -15.45
C PHE A 92 -3.21 -7.85 -15.05
N TYR A 93 -2.28 -7.89 -14.09
CA TYR A 93 -1.57 -6.71 -13.61
C TYR A 93 -0.39 -6.32 -14.51
N GLU A 94 0.21 -7.28 -15.20
CA GLU A 94 1.26 -7.04 -16.22
C GLU A 94 0.77 -6.12 -17.36
N TRP A 95 -0.54 -6.15 -17.67
CA TRP A 95 -1.17 -5.19 -18.61
C TRP A 95 -1.05 -3.72 -18.18
N PHE A 96 -0.74 -3.45 -16.91
CA PHE A 96 -0.56 -2.11 -16.34
C PHE A 96 0.90 -1.84 -15.96
N ASP A 97 1.84 -2.54 -16.60
CA ASP A 97 3.29 -2.43 -16.40
C ASP A 97 3.77 -2.86 -14.99
N PHE A 98 2.95 -3.59 -14.24
CA PHE A 98 3.43 -4.22 -13.00
C PHE A 98 4.41 -5.32 -13.33
N VAL A 99 5.53 -5.34 -12.61
CA VAL A 99 6.55 -6.36 -12.74
C VAL A 99 6.24 -7.51 -11.78
N ARG A 100 6.11 -8.72 -12.32
CA ARG A 100 5.92 -9.94 -11.54
C ARG A 100 7.09 -10.18 -10.60
N ARG A 101 6.77 -10.67 -9.39
CA ARG A 101 7.72 -11.09 -8.36
C ARG A 101 7.44 -12.53 -7.93
N PRO A 102 8.46 -13.34 -7.60
CA PRO A 102 9.88 -13.00 -7.63
C PRO A 102 10.43 -12.90 -9.07
N ASN A 103 11.56 -12.23 -9.21
CA ASN A 103 12.35 -12.16 -10.45
C ASN A 103 13.85 -12.01 -10.09
N GLU A 104 14.70 -11.74 -11.09
CA GLU A 104 16.16 -11.64 -10.92
C GLU A 104 16.61 -10.62 -9.86
N THR A 105 15.81 -9.60 -9.58
CA THR A 105 16.17 -8.48 -8.68
C THR A 105 15.30 -8.37 -7.44
N MET A 106 14.15 -9.06 -7.39
CA MET A 106 13.14 -8.89 -6.34
C MET A 106 12.57 -10.22 -5.86
N GLY A 107 12.50 -10.42 -4.53
CA GLY A 107 11.91 -11.62 -3.91
C GLY A 107 10.37 -11.65 -3.90
N CYS A 108 9.78 -12.74 -3.41
CA CYS A 108 8.32 -12.93 -3.31
C CYS A 108 7.62 -11.90 -2.42
N GLY A 109 6.32 -11.69 -2.63
CA GLY A 109 5.44 -11.13 -1.60
C GLY A 109 5.25 -12.14 -0.45
N MET A 110 5.07 -11.65 0.77
CA MET A 110 4.91 -12.46 1.98
C MET A 110 3.65 -12.05 2.72
N VAL A 111 2.95 -13.02 3.32
CA VAL A 111 1.78 -12.80 4.18
C VAL A 111 1.92 -13.64 5.43
N GLN A 112 1.51 -13.08 6.58
CA GLN A 112 1.38 -13.80 7.84
C GLN A 112 0.01 -13.50 8.42
N TRP A 113 -0.68 -14.55 8.90
CA TRP A 113 -1.93 -14.42 9.64
C TRP A 113 -1.62 -14.54 11.13
N ILE A 114 -1.95 -13.52 11.92
CA ILE A 114 -1.81 -13.53 13.38
C ILE A 114 -3.21 -13.61 13.98
N TYR A 115 -3.44 -14.59 14.85
CA TYR A 115 -4.70 -14.76 15.56
C TYR A 115 -4.51 -14.34 17.02
N GLY A 116 -5.48 -13.62 17.58
CA GLY A 116 -5.50 -13.33 19.01
C GLY A 116 -5.81 -14.58 19.82
N GLU A 117 -5.19 -14.73 20.99
CA GLU A 117 -5.53 -15.81 21.92
C GLU A 117 -6.93 -15.57 22.51
N PRO A 118 -7.75 -16.63 22.70
CA PRO A 118 -8.99 -16.52 23.46
C PRO A 118 -8.67 -16.02 24.87
N GLN A 119 -9.25 -14.89 25.30
CA GLN A 119 -9.19 -14.48 26.70
C GLN A 119 -9.91 -15.55 27.53
N ALA A 120 -9.21 -16.14 28.50
CA ALA A 120 -9.83 -17.05 29.45
C ALA A 120 -10.95 -16.29 30.18
N GLU A 121 -12.19 -16.78 30.05
CA GLU A 121 -13.30 -16.35 30.90
C GLU A 121 -12.87 -16.54 32.35
N THR A 122 -12.65 -15.43 33.05
CA THR A 122 -12.47 -15.43 34.50
C THR A 122 -13.82 -15.85 35.08
N ARG A 123 -13.98 -17.15 35.37
CA ARG A 123 -15.10 -17.64 36.16
C ARG A 123 -14.97 -17.04 37.56
N GLY A 124 -15.89 -16.13 37.88
CA GLY A 124 -16.12 -15.66 39.25
C GLY A 124 -16.75 -16.72 40.14
#